data_AF-A0A257X0H5-F1
#
_entry.id   AF-A0A257X0H5-F1
#
_cell.length_a   1.000
_cell.length_b   1.000
_cell.length_c   1.000
_cell.angle_alpha   90.00
_cell.angle_beta   90.00
_cell.angle_gamma   90.00
#
_symmetry.space_group_name_H-M   'P 1'
#
loop_
_entity.id
_entity.type
_entity.pdbx_description
1 polymer ?
#
loop_
_entity_poly.entity_id
_entity_poly.type
_entity_poly.pdbx_seq_one_letter_code
_entity_poly.pdbx_strand_id
1 'polypeptide(L)'
;GMRVVYDTTRASGDRIVSIVLDDGTVLVQGGEVVDDARSVSLTTIDFTANGGDGYPFAAAGIEFENAVSSITYQQALQEYITDAASEGGLGGVISASRYGVADPLDPVGRLVDLAISPVPEADTWAMLLAGLGMLGAFARRRNAVAV
;
A
#
# COMPACT_ATOMS: atom_id res chain seq x y z
N GLY A 1 7.01 8.89 -1.36
CA GLY A 1 6.40 7.62 -1.81
C GLY A 1 4.96 7.53 -1.35
N MET A 2 4.30 6.41 -1.63
CA MET A 2 2.90 6.17 -1.26
C MET A 2 2.70 4.72 -0.79
N ARG A 3 1.69 4.51 0.06
CA ARG A 3 1.14 3.21 0.40
C ARG A 3 -0.26 3.08 -0.20
N VAL A 4 -0.50 1.96 -0.87
CA VAL A 4 -1.77 1.63 -1.53
C VAL A 4 -2.32 0.36 -0.90
N VAL A 5 -3.58 0.42 -0.46
CA VAL A 5 -4.37 -0.72 -0.02
C VAL A 5 -5.45 -0.97 -1.05
N TYR A 6 -5.53 -2.19 -1.56
CA TYR A 6 -6.50 -2.61 -2.56
C TYR A 6 -7.13 -3.95 -2.19
N ASP A 7 -8.17 -4.35 -2.89
CA ASP A 7 -8.89 -5.60 -2.70
C ASP A 7 -9.17 -6.23 -4.07
N THR A 8 -8.47 -7.33 -4.38
CA THR A 8 -8.59 -7.99 -5.68
C THR A 8 -9.90 -8.73 -5.88
N THR A 9 -10.70 -8.95 -4.83
CA THR A 9 -12.03 -9.57 -4.95
C THR A 9 -13.10 -8.60 -5.47
N ARG A 10 -12.84 -7.30 -5.41
CA ARG A 10 -13.75 -6.27 -5.95
C ARG A 10 -13.72 -6.23 -7.48
N ALA A 11 -14.80 -5.69 -8.05
CA ALA A 11 -14.92 -5.46 -9.47
C ALA A 11 -13.76 -4.60 -10.00
N SER A 12 -13.39 -4.81 -11.26
CA SER A 12 -12.40 -3.96 -11.93
C SER A 12 -12.89 -2.50 -11.92
N GLY A 13 -12.03 -1.57 -11.51
CA GLY A 13 -12.39 -0.16 -11.28
C GLY A 13 -12.55 0.18 -9.80
N ASP A 14 -13.01 -0.77 -8.97
CA ASP A 14 -13.39 -0.51 -7.57
C ASP A 14 -12.41 -1.10 -6.54
N ARG A 15 -11.24 -1.54 -7.01
CA ARG A 15 -10.28 -2.30 -6.20
C ARG A 15 -9.51 -1.46 -5.20
N ILE A 16 -9.34 -0.16 -5.45
CA ILE A 16 -8.57 0.70 -4.53
C ILE A 16 -9.42 0.98 -3.29
N VAL A 17 -8.82 0.81 -2.11
CA VAL A 17 -9.48 1.06 -0.81
C VAL A 17 -8.86 2.25 -0.09
N SER A 18 -7.53 2.39 -0.14
CA SER A 18 -6.82 3.50 0.51
C SER A 18 -5.55 3.85 -0.24
N ILE A 19 -5.24 5.14 -0.30
CA ILE A 19 -3.94 5.66 -0.75
C ILE A 19 -3.48 6.71 0.24
N VAL A 20 -2.29 6.51 0.83
CA VAL A 20 -1.67 7.42 1.81
C VAL A 20 -0.24 7.72 1.41
N LEU A 21 0.15 8.99 1.36
CA LEU A 21 1.52 9.44 1.08
C LEU A 21 2.41 9.30 2.32
N ASP A 22 3.72 9.32 2.11
CA ASP A 22 4.72 9.19 3.20
C ASP A 22 4.63 10.28 4.27
N ASP A 23 4.11 11.45 3.91
CA ASP A 23 3.88 12.57 4.83
C ASP A 23 2.57 12.45 5.64
N GLY A 24 1.82 11.36 5.45
CA GLY A 24 0.54 11.11 6.09
C GLY A 24 -0.67 11.68 5.33
N THR A 25 -0.47 12.35 4.19
CA THR A 25 -1.57 12.83 3.36
C THR A 25 -2.39 11.66 2.82
N VAL A 26 -3.71 11.67 3.07
CA VAL A 26 -4.65 10.68 2.55
C VAL A 26 -5.23 11.18 1.23
N LEU A 27 -5.10 10.38 0.17
CA LEU A 27 -5.67 10.69 -1.17
C LEU A 27 -6.97 9.92 -1.43
N VAL A 28 -7.04 8.66 -0.98
CA VAL A 28 -8.23 7.80 -1.10
C VAL A 28 -8.49 7.17 0.26
N GLN A 29 -9.76 7.15 0.68
CA GLN A 29 -10.21 6.51 1.91
C GLN A 29 -11.54 5.78 1.69
N GLY A 30 -11.60 4.50 2.05
CA GLY A 30 -12.81 3.70 1.88
C GLY A 30 -13.20 3.45 0.41
N GLY A 31 -12.27 3.64 -0.52
CA GLY A 31 -12.49 3.57 -1.97
C GLY A 31 -12.90 4.89 -2.62
N GLU A 32 -13.08 5.96 -1.83
CA GLU A 32 -13.45 7.29 -2.33
C GLU A 32 -12.27 8.25 -2.29
N VAL A 33 -12.16 9.11 -3.30
CA VAL A 33 -11.17 10.20 -3.33
C VAL A 33 -11.53 11.21 -2.24
N VAL A 34 -10.58 11.57 -1.37
CA VAL A 34 -10.83 12.43 -0.21
C VAL A 34 -10.98 13.91 -0.60
N ASP A 35 -10.19 14.35 -1.56
CA ASP A 35 -10.11 15.74 -2.04
C ASP A 35 -9.76 15.72 -3.53
N ASP A 36 -10.75 15.94 -4.38
CA ASP A 36 -10.63 15.89 -5.84
C ASP A 36 -9.93 17.14 -6.43
N ALA A 37 -9.81 18.21 -5.65
CA ALA A 37 -9.06 19.42 -6.01
C ALA A 37 -7.57 19.31 -5.65
N ARG A 38 -7.17 18.28 -4.88
CA ARG A 38 -5.77 18.08 -4.47
C ARG A 38 -4.89 17.78 -5.68
N SER A 39 -3.91 18.65 -5.91
CA SER A 39 -2.81 18.34 -6.82
C SER A 39 -1.70 17.57 -6.11
N VAL A 40 -1.10 16.61 -6.81
CA VAL A 40 0.08 15.87 -6.37
C VAL A 40 1.14 15.90 -7.47
N SER A 41 2.41 15.94 -7.09
CA SER A 41 3.50 15.76 -8.03
C SER A 41 3.77 14.27 -8.22
N LEU A 42 3.81 13.82 -9.47
CA LEU A 42 4.12 12.45 -9.86
C LEU A 42 5.36 12.45 -10.75
N THR A 43 6.40 11.71 -10.34
CA THR A 43 7.52 11.39 -11.21
C THR A 43 7.25 10.03 -11.86
N THR A 44 7.32 9.98 -13.19
CA THR A 44 7.15 8.76 -13.98
C THR A 44 8.07 8.77 -15.21
N ILE A 45 8.11 7.66 -15.92
CA ILE A 45 8.81 7.52 -17.19
C ILE A 45 7.98 8.05 -18.37
N ASP A 46 8.65 8.45 -19.46
CA ASP A 46 8.06 8.95 -20.71
C ASP A 46 7.07 7.97 -21.35
N PHE A 47 7.35 6.66 -21.31
CA PHE A 47 6.48 5.64 -21.87
C PHE A 47 5.11 5.67 -21.20
N THR A 48 5.08 5.62 -19.87
CA THR A 48 3.85 5.68 -19.07
C THR A 48 3.17 7.04 -19.22
N ALA A 49 3.93 8.14 -19.21
CA ALA A 49 3.38 9.49 -19.37
C ALA A 49 2.71 9.70 -20.74
N ASN A 50 3.25 9.06 -21.79
CA ASN A 50 2.68 9.05 -23.14
C ASN A 50 1.58 7.98 -23.34
N GLY A 51 1.12 7.35 -22.27
CA GLY A 51 0.01 6.40 -22.30
C GLY A 51 0.36 4.96 -22.63
N GLY A 52 1.64 4.60 -22.52
CA GLY A 52 2.08 3.20 -22.47
C GLY A 52 1.29 2.39 -21.43
N ASP A 53 1.09 1.10 -21.69
CA ASP A 53 0.25 0.19 -20.89
C ASP A 53 -1.20 0.65 -20.65
N GLY A 54 -1.69 1.62 -21.43
CA GLY A 54 -3.06 2.13 -21.33
C GLY A 54 -3.27 3.17 -20.23
N TYR A 55 -2.20 3.78 -19.69
CA TYR A 55 -2.32 4.87 -18.73
C TYR A 55 -2.97 6.11 -19.36
N PRO A 56 -4.11 6.62 -18.86
CA PRO A 56 -4.93 7.59 -19.58
C PRO A 56 -4.52 9.06 -19.33
N PHE A 57 -3.23 9.38 -19.16
CA PHE A 57 -2.80 10.75 -18.80
C PHE A 57 -3.29 11.81 -19.81
N ALA A 58 -3.10 11.58 -21.11
CA ALA A 58 -3.58 12.48 -22.14
C ALA A 58 -5.11 12.63 -22.14
N ALA A 59 -5.84 11.53 -21.91
CA ALA A 59 -7.30 11.55 -21.81
C ALA A 59 -7.78 12.28 -20.54
N ALA A 60 -6.96 12.31 -19.48
CA ALA A 60 -7.17 13.07 -18.26
C ALA A 60 -6.68 14.54 -18.37
N GLY A 61 -6.19 14.97 -19.54
CA GLY A 61 -5.65 16.33 -19.74
C GLY A 61 -4.34 16.59 -19.00
N ILE A 62 -3.63 15.53 -18.59
CA ILE A 62 -2.34 15.62 -17.92
C ILE A 62 -1.26 15.55 -19.01
N GLU A 63 -0.65 16.69 -19.30
CA GLU A 63 0.45 16.77 -20.24
C GLU A 63 1.78 16.44 -19.55
N PHE A 64 2.59 15.62 -20.21
CA PHE A 64 3.92 15.30 -19.72
C PHE A 64 4.84 16.51 -19.88
N GLU A 65 5.33 17.06 -18.77
CA GLU A 65 6.36 18.09 -18.77
C GLU A 65 7.71 17.42 -19.09
N ASN A 66 8.12 17.51 -20.36
CA ASN A 66 9.44 17.07 -20.81
C ASN A 66 10.48 18.14 -20.46
N ALA A 67 10.73 18.32 -19.16
CA ALA A 67 11.67 19.31 -18.66
C ALA A 67 13.07 19.02 -19.21
N VAL A 68 13.81 20.05 -19.62
CA VAL A 68 15.21 19.93 -20.10
C VAL A 68 16.18 19.28 -19.09
N SER A 69 15.78 19.18 -17.82
CA SER A 69 16.49 18.48 -16.75
C SER A 69 16.17 16.98 -16.68
N SER A 70 15.34 16.45 -17.58
CA SER A 70 15.06 15.01 -17.63
C SER A 70 16.31 14.26 -18.09
N ILE A 71 16.68 13.25 -17.32
CA ILE A 71 17.78 12.34 -17.62
C ILE A 71 17.23 10.98 -18.05
N THR A 72 18.05 10.17 -18.73
CA THR A 72 17.65 8.81 -19.09
C THR A 72 17.43 7.95 -17.85
N TYR A 73 16.61 6.90 -17.94
CA TYR A 73 16.37 6.00 -16.81
C TYR A 73 17.64 5.33 -16.31
N GLN A 74 18.53 4.99 -17.25
CA GLN A 74 19.82 4.41 -16.96
C GLN A 74 20.72 5.40 -16.22
N GLN A 75 20.69 6.67 -16.61
CA GLN A 75 21.42 7.73 -15.90
C GLN A 75 20.83 7.96 -14.50
N ALA A 76 19.51 8.09 -14.36
CA ALA A 76 18.87 8.26 -13.05
C ALA A 76 19.19 7.10 -12.09
N LEU A 77 19.16 5.87 -12.59
CA LEU A 77 19.53 4.70 -11.79
C LEU A 77 21.02 4.70 -11.46
N GLN A 78 21.88 5.06 -12.41
CA GLN A 78 23.32 5.18 -12.19
C GLN A 78 23.62 6.18 -11.09
N GLU A 79 23.12 7.42 -11.23
CA GLU A 79 23.27 8.50 -10.24
C GLU A 79 22.73 8.06 -8.87
N TYR A 80 21.52 7.50 -8.79
CA TYR A 80 20.99 7.00 -7.52
C TYR A 80 21.91 5.94 -6.86
N ILE A 81 22.53 5.05 -7.65
CA ILE A 81 23.46 4.05 -7.12
C ILE A 81 24.78 4.71 -6.69
N THR A 82 25.34 5.61 -7.49
CA THR A 82 26.71 6.11 -7.30
C THR A 82 26.81 7.31 -6.37
N ASP A 83 25.79 8.17 -6.35
CA ASP A 83 25.83 9.44 -5.64
C ASP A 83 25.92 9.24 -4.13
N ALA A 84 26.46 10.24 -3.43
CA ALA A 84 26.69 10.15 -2.01
C ALA A 84 25.37 9.94 -1.25
N ALA A 85 25.41 9.15 -0.18
CA ALA A 85 24.25 8.96 0.69
C ALA A 85 23.74 10.28 1.30
N SER A 86 24.62 11.27 1.50
CA SER A 86 24.28 12.62 1.94
C SER A 86 23.48 13.43 0.93
N GLU A 87 23.52 13.04 -0.35
CA GLU A 87 22.81 13.68 -1.46
C GLU A 87 21.56 12.89 -1.87
N GLY A 88 21.26 11.79 -1.16
CA GLY A 88 20.11 10.93 -1.43
C GLY A 88 20.41 9.67 -2.24
N GLY A 89 21.67 9.46 -2.66
CA GLY A 89 22.11 8.25 -3.35
C GLY A 89 22.42 7.07 -2.42
N LEU A 90 23.02 6.02 -2.99
CA LEU A 90 23.43 4.80 -2.28
C LEU A 90 24.92 4.73 -1.94
N GLY A 91 25.72 5.69 -2.38
CA GLY A 91 27.17 5.73 -2.15
C GLY A 91 27.89 4.50 -2.73
N GLY A 92 27.39 3.94 -3.83
CA GLY A 92 27.92 2.74 -4.48
C GLY A 92 27.55 1.41 -3.79
N VAL A 93 26.75 1.42 -2.73
CA VAL A 93 26.44 0.21 -1.95
C VAL A 93 24.95 -0.12 -1.99
N ILE A 94 24.60 -1.17 -2.73
CA ILE A 94 23.25 -1.76 -2.71
C ILE A 94 23.18 -2.76 -1.55
N SER A 95 22.72 -2.29 -0.39
CA SER A 95 22.63 -3.14 0.81
C SER A 95 21.35 -3.97 0.83
N ALA A 96 21.48 -5.28 1.09
CA ALA A 96 20.35 -6.16 1.37
C ALA A 96 19.46 -5.65 2.51
N SER A 97 20.03 -4.95 3.49
CA SER A 97 19.28 -4.40 4.64
C SER A 97 18.26 -3.33 4.27
N ARG A 98 18.33 -2.74 3.06
CA ARG A 98 17.34 -1.79 2.55
C ARG A 98 16.11 -2.49 1.97
N TYR A 99 16.18 -3.79 1.75
CA TYR A 99 15.09 -4.61 1.27
C TYR A 99 14.53 -5.42 2.44
N GLY A 100 13.21 -5.43 2.58
CA GLY A 100 12.55 -6.32 3.53
C GLY A 100 12.69 -7.79 3.12
N VAL A 101 12.25 -8.69 4.00
CA VAL A 101 11.97 -10.08 3.59
C VAL A 101 10.89 -10.02 2.52
N ALA A 102 11.11 -10.69 1.39
CA ALA A 102 10.09 -10.79 0.35
C ALA A 102 8.89 -11.54 0.91
N ASP A 103 7.79 -10.83 1.13
CA ASP A 103 6.55 -11.38 1.63
C ASP A 103 5.39 -10.82 0.80
N PRO A 104 4.75 -11.64 -0.06
CA PRO A 104 3.61 -11.20 -0.86
C PRO A 104 2.36 -10.90 0.01
N LEU A 105 2.39 -11.26 1.29
CA LEU A 105 1.32 -11.03 2.26
C LEU A 105 1.69 -9.91 3.26
N ASP A 106 2.78 -9.17 3.02
CA ASP A 106 3.27 -8.13 3.93
C ASP A 106 2.20 -7.06 4.20
N PRO A 107 1.58 -7.02 5.38
CA PRO A 107 0.56 -6.03 5.70
C PRO A 107 1.17 -4.65 5.95
N VAL A 108 2.49 -4.55 6.13
CA VAL A 108 3.21 -3.28 6.36
C VAL A 108 3.91 -2.74 5.11
N GLY A 109 3.85 -3.47 4.00
CA GLY A 109 4.43 -3.10 2.71
C GLY A 109 3.79 -1.87 2.06
N ARG A 110 4.32 -1.46 0.89
CA ARG A 110 3.77 -0.33 0.12
C ARG A 110 2.50 -0.69 -0.64
N LEU A 111 2.35 -1.94 -1.04
CA LEU A 111 1.20 -2.46 -1.77
C LEU A 111 0.60 -3.58 -0.92
N VAL A 112 -0.66 -3.42 -0.50
CA VAL A 112 -1.33 -4.38 0.38
C VAL A 112 -2.66 -4.78 -0.22
N ASP A 113 -2.82 -6.07 -0.48
CA ASP A 113 -4.08 -6.64 -0.94
C ASP A 113 -4.87 -7.24 0.24
N LEU A 114 -6.04 -6.68 0.51
CA LEU A 114 -6.93 -7.14 1.58
C LEU A 114 -7.48 -8.53 1.32
N ALA A 115 -7.55 -8.98 0.07
CA ALA A 115 -8.04 -10.31 -0.28
C ALA A 115 -7.15 -11.44 0.23
N ILE A 116 -5.86 -11.14 0.43
CA ILE A 116 -4.81 -12.10 0.79
C ILE A 116 -4.20 -11.81 2.16
N SER A 117 -4.46 -10.63 2.73
CA SER A 117 -4.12 -10.34 4.13
C SER A 117 -4.84 -11.35 5.03
N PRO A 118 -4.19 -11.92 6.07
CA PRO A 118 -4.77 -12.96 6.90
C PRO A 118 -6.03 -12.44 7.62
N VAL A 119 -7.19 -12.70 7.02
CA VAL A 119 -8.49 -12.62 7.69
C VAL A 119 -8.51 -13.75 8.71
N PRO A 120 -8.75 -13.50 10.02
CA PRO A 120 -8.94 -14.60 10.96
C PRO A 120 -10.08 -15.47 10.45
N GLU A 121 -9.79 -16.74 10.15
CA GLU A 121 -10.77 -17.65 9.59
C GLU A 121 -12.02 -17.69 10.48
N ALA A 122 -13.20 -17.90 9.89
CA ALA A 122 -14.47 -17.94 10.63
C ALA A 122 -14.42 -18.93 11.82
N ASP A 123 -13.64 -19.99 11.68
CA ASP A 123 -13.41 -20.99 12.72
C ASP A 123 -12.64 -20.43 13.92
N THR A 124 -11.74 -19.45 13.73
CA THR A 124 -11.05 -18.75 14.82
C THR A 124 -12.04 -17.97 15.68
N TRP A 125 -13.01 -17.29 15.06
CA TRP A 125 -14.08 -16.59 15.76
C TRP A 125 -15.06 -17.54 16.44
N ALA A 126 -15.41 -18.63 15.75
CA ALA A 126 -16.27 -19.66 16.33
C ALA A 126 -15.63 -20.29 17.58
N MET A 127 -14.32 -20.57 17.55
CA MET A 127 -13.59 -21.12 18.68
C MET A 127 -13.44 -20.11 19.84
N LEU A 128 -13.20 -18.83 19.54
CA LEU A 128 -13.18 -17.77 20.54
C LEU A 128 -14.55 -17.63 21.24
N LEU A 129 -15.63 -17.59 20.46
CA LEU A 129 -16.99 -17.48 20.97
C LEU A 129 -17.40 -18.74 21.76
N ALA A 130 -17.03 -19.92 21.29
CA ALA A 130 -17.23 -21.18 22.02
C ALA A 130 -16.46 -21.16 23.35
N GLY A 131 -15.21 -20.70 23.35
CA GLY A 131 -14.39 -20.53 24.55
C GLY A 131 -15.01 -19.57 25.56
N LEU A 132 -15.46 -18.40 25.12
CA LEU A 132 -16.15 -17.41 25.95
C LEU A 132 -17.49 -17.94 26.48
N GLY A 133 -18.24 -18.66 25.66
CA GLY A 133 -19.49 -19.31 26.04
C GLY A 133 -19.28 -20.36 27.14
N MET A 134 -18.23 -21.18 27.02
CA MET A 134 -17.86 -22.16 28.05
C MET A 134 -17.43 -21.47 29.35
N LEU A 135 -16.58 -20.44 29.29
CA LEU A 135 -16.18 -19.65 30.46
C LEU A 135 -17.39 -19.03 31.18
N GLY A 136 -18.33 -18.45 30.44
CA GLY A 136 -19.57 -17.92 30.99
C GLY A 136 -20.44 -18.99 31.67
N ALA A 137 -20.54 -20.18 31.08
CA ALA A 137 -21.28 -21.31 31.66
C ALA A 137 -20.62 -21.81 32.96
N PHE A 138 -19.29 -21.90 33.01
CA PHE A 138 -18.56 -22.27 34.23
C PHE A 138 -18.68 -21.20 35.32
N ALA A 139 -18.57 -19.92 34.99
CA ALA A 139 -18.76 -18.83 35.95
C ALA A 139 -20.18 -18.83 36.54
N ARG A 140 -21.20 -19.05 35.71
CA ARG A 140 -22.61 -19.16 36.15
C ARG A 140 -22.83 -20.34 37.11
N ARG A 141 -22.27 -21.51 36.80
CA ARG A 141 -22.38 -22.71 37.65
C ARG A 141 -21.73 -22.51 39.02
N ARG A 142 -20.61 -21.80 39.10
CA ARG A 142 -19.93 -21.50 40.37
C ARG A 142 -20.75 -20.57 41.27
N ASN A 143 -21.47 -19.61 40.68
CA ASN A 143 -22.34 -18.71 41.44
C ASN A 143 -23.65 -19.37 41.88
N ALA A 144 -24.17 -20.36 41.12
CA ALA A 144 -25.38 -21.08 41.46
C ALA A 144 -25.22 -22.11 42.60
N VAL A 145 -23.97 -22.48 42.95
CA VAL A 145 -23.63 -23.40 44.05
C VAL A 145 -23.24 -22.65 45.33
N ALA A 146 -23.06 -21.32 45.26
CA ALA A 146 -22.65 -20.47 46.38
C ALA A 146 -23.83 -19.80 47.14
N VAL A 147 -25.06 -20.32 46.97
CA VAL A 147 -26.29 -19.92 47.70
C VAL A 147 -26.84 -21.15 48.40
#